data_AF-A0A7K1B5T0-F1
#
_entry.id   AF-A0A7K1B5T0-F1
#
_cell.length_a   1.000
_cell.length_b   1.000
_cell.length_c   1.000
_cell.angle_alpha   90.00
_cell.angle_beta   90.00
_cell.angle_gamma   90.00
#
_symmetry.space_group_name_H-M   'P 1'
#
loop_
_entity.id
_entity.type
_entity.pdbx_description
1 polymer ?
#
loop_
_entity_poly.entity_id
_entity_poly.type
_entity_poly.pdbx_seq_one_letter_code
_entity_poly.pdbx_strand_id
1 'polypeptide(L)'
;MTTSQRLVFVLRRRPELTRDEFQSYWLGTHAPLVAGVADTLGITRYQQVHTVSEDTTRAAPPFDGVAELWFDAARSTGTRDEQVAAAAMLLEDERRFIDLSASPIWLATEHVMADGPADGLRSTTAVRRRAGLSREDFQRHWVEVHGPLAVARPDVFGITRYVQLHTPPDADTFPPAVVRGAPEPYDGLAEVYVTEVEGVAPDAAEVRAALVADTESIIDRDASPRCAGRVHVIVNR
;
A
#
# COMPACT_ATOMS: atom_id res chain seq x y z
N MET A 1 -12.97 -17.84 -2.74
CA MET A 1 -11.87 -16.94 -3.14
C MET A 1 -10.78 -17.08 -2.10
N THR A 2 -9.55 -17.38 -2.51
CA THR A 2 -8.40 -17.39 -1.59
C THR A 2 -8.08 -15.95 -1.23
N THR A 3 -8.33 -15.56 0.01
CA THR A 3 -7.92 -14.25 0.54
C THR A 3 -6.41 -14.26 0.72
N SER A 4 -5.69 -13.62 -0.20
CA SER A 4 -4.25 -13.45 -0.08
C SER A 4 -3.95 -12.34 0.92
N GLN A 5 -3.14 -12.64 1.93
CA GLN A 5 -2.63 -11.64 2.87
C GLN A 5 -1.37 -10.99 2.32
N ARG A 6 -1.25 -9.68 2.53
CA ARG A 6 -0.12 -8.87 2.11
C ARG A 6 0.34 -7.99 3.26
N LEU A 7 1.61 -8.05 3.62
CA LEU A 7 2.19 -7.05 4.50
C LEU A 7 2.36 -5.76 3.71
N VAL A 8 1.92 -4.67 4.30
CA VAL A 8 2.10 -3.31 3.78
C VAL A 8 2.82 -2.47 4.81
N PHE A 9 3.76 -1.66 4.35
CA PHE A 9 4.54 -0.75 5.17
C PHE A 9 4.60 0.60 4.48
N VAL A 10 3.83 1.58 4.98
CA VAL A 10 3.78 2.94 4.43
C VAL A 10 4.94 3.73 5.03
N LEU A 11 5.97 3.99 4.22
CA LEU A 11 7.27 4.46 4.70
C LEU A 11 7.38 5.98 4.65
N ARG A 12 7.85 6.55 5.76
CA ARG A 12 8.39 7.89 5.82
C ARG A 12 9.87 7.79 6.16
N ARG A 13 10.70 8.52 5.42
CA ARG A 13 12.14 8.56 5.65
C ARG A 13 12.45 9.26 6.97
N ARG A 14 13.62 8.97 7.53
CA ARG A 14 14.19 9.76 8.63
C ARG A 14 14.33 11.23 8.22
N PRO A 15 14.07 12.19 9.13
CA PRO A 15 13.98 13.61 8.80
C PRO A 15 15.27 14.22 8.24
N GLU A 16 16.43 13.64 8.56
CA GLU A 16 17.73 14.06 8.03
C GLU A 16 18.03 13.59 6.61
N LEU A 17 17.27 12.62 6.07
CA LEU A 17 17.48 12.10 4.73
C LEU A 17 16.62 12.87 3.71
N THR A 18 17.19 13.11 2.55
CA THR A 18 16.40 13.45 1.36
C THR A 18 15.64 12.21 0.86
N ARG A 19 14.59 12.43 0.04
CA ARG A 19 13.85 11.32 -0.59
C ARG A 19 14.77 10.46 -1.46
N ASP A 20 15.68 11.09 -2.18
CA ASP A 20 16.62 10.40 -3.08
C ASP A 20 17.62 9.54 -2.29
N GLU A 21 18.17 10.03 -1.18
CA GLU A 21 19.03 9.23 -0.30
C GLU A 21 18.29 8.04 0.30
N PHE A 22 17.06 8.27 0.79
CA PHE A 22 16.18 7.22 1.30
C PHE A 22 15.91 6.14 0.24
N GLN A 23 15.46 6.53 -0.95
CA GLN A 23 15.11 5.61 -2.02
C GLN A 23 16.35 4.87 -2.57
N SER A 24 17.48 5.56 -2.68
CA SER A 24 18.75 4.96 -3.10
C SER A 24 19.23 3.91 -2.10
N TYR A 25 19.19 4.21 -0.79
CA TYR A 25 19.53 3.25 0.25
C TYR A 25 18.56 2.07 0.28
N TRP A 26 17.26 2.35 0.19
CA TRP A 26 16.22 1.35 0.26
C TRP A 26 16.32 0.35 -0.90
N LEU A 27 16.56 0.81 -2.13
CA LEU A 27 16.70 -0.07 -3.29
C LEU A 27 18.08 -0.72 -3.40
N GLY A 28 19.16 0.03 -3.15
CA GLY A 28 20.53 -0.42 -3.37
C GLY A 28 21.14 -1.23 -2.23
N THR A 29 20.68 -1.00 -0.99
CA THR A 29 21.25 -1.63 0.22
C THR A 29 20.24 -2.55 0.89
N HIS A 30 19.06 -2.02 1.23
CA HIS A 30 18.08 -2.78 1.99
C HIS A 30 17.41 -3.87 1.14
N ALA A 31 17.10 -3.60 -0.13
CA ALA A 31 16.44 -4.58 -0.99
C ALA A 31 17.25 -5.89 -1.15
N PRO A 32 18.57 -5.85 -1.42
CA PRO A 32 19.42 -7.04 -1.41
C PRO A 32 19.43 -7.80 -0.07
N LEU A 33 19.37 -7.10 1.07
CA LEU A 33 19.28 -7.75 2.38
C LEU A 33 17.99 -8.55 2.52
N VAL A 34 16.84 -7.96 2.18
CA VAL A 34 15.54 -8.66 2.19
C VAL A 34 15.55 -9.85 1.23
N ALA A 35 16.07 -9.66 0.02
CA ALA A 35 16.17 -10.74 -0.97
C ALA A 35 17.04 -11.90 -0.47
N GLY A 36 18.15 -11.60 0.22
CA GLY A 36 19.07 -12.60 0.77
C GLY A 36 18.48 -13.47 1.88
N VAL A 37 17.45 -12.98 2.58
CA VAL A 37 16.74 -13.75 3.63
C VAL A 37 15.32 -14.14 3.22
N ALA A 38 14.97 -14.00 1.94
CA ALA A 38 13.62 -14.25 1.45
C ALA A 38 13.19 -15.72 1.69
N ASP A 39 14.06 -16.69 1.39
CA ASP A 39 13.85 -18.13 1.67
C ASP A 39 13.65 -18.40 3.16
N THR A 40 14.54 -17.85 4.00
CA THR A 40 14.47 -17.98 5.45
C THR A 40 13.12 -17.51 5.98
N LEU A 41 12.63 -16.37 5.49
CA LEU A 41 11.38 -15.75 5.94
C LEU A 41 10.13 -16.22 5.17
N GLY A 42 10.27 -17.09 4.16
CA GLY A 42 9.15 -17.52 3.32
C GLY A 42 8.54 -16.39 2.46
N ILE A 43 9.29 -15.33 2.15
CA ILE A 43 8.82 -14.19 1.34
C ILE A 43 8.68 -14.63 -0.12
N THR A 44 7.47 -14.79 -0.66
CA THR A 44 7.26 -15.19 -2.06
C THR A 44 7.32 -14.02 -3.03
N ARG A 45 6.97 -12.83 -2.56
CA ARG A 45 7.10 -11.61 -3.33
C ARG A 45 7.46 -10.46 -2.43
N TYR A 46 8.37 -9.61 -2.91
CA TYR A 46 8.71 -8.35 -2.29
C TYR A 46 8.81 -7.29 -3.37
N GLN A 47 8.07 -6.19 -3.20
CA GLN A 47 8.20 -5.02 -4.04
C GLN A 47 8.29 -3.74 -3.22
N GLN A 48 8.98 -2.75 -3.78
CA GLN A 48 9.03 -1.39 -3.28
C GLN A 48 8.27 -0.50 -4.24
N VAL A 49 7.44 0.40 -3.73
CA VAL A 49 6.79 1.43 -4.53
C VAL A 49 7.31 2.78 -4.11
N HIS A 50 8.24 3.32 -4.89
CA HIS A 50 8.92 4.58 -4.61
C HIS A 50 8.06 5.74 -5.03
N THR A 51 7.69 6.62 -4.09
CA THR A 51 6.92 7.83 -4.42
C THR A 51 7.72 8.73 -5.36
N VAL A 52 7.14 9.07 -6.50
CA VAL A 52 7.71 10.02 -7.47
C VAL A 52 6.96 11.36 -7.49
N SER A 53 5.69 11.37 -7.10
CA SER A 53 4.90 12.58 -6.94
C SER A 53 3.81 12.41 -5.87
N GLU A 54 3.37 13.53 -5.32
CA GLU A 54 2.42 13.60 -4.22
C GLU A 54 1.25 14.51 -4.55
N ASP A 55 0.07 14.14 -4.05
CA ASP A 55 -1.15 14.95 -4.14
C ASP A 55 -1.12 16.01 -3.03
N THR A 56 -0.65 17.21 -3.38
CA THR A 56 -0.53 18.34 -2.44
C THR A 56 -1.87 19.00 -2.08
N THR A 57 -2.98 18.52 -2.65
CA THR A 57 -4.32 19.03 -2.31
C THR A 57 -4.87 18.44 -1.02
N ARG A 58 -4.18 17.45 -0.43
CA ARG A 58 -4.59 16.76 0.79
C ARG A 58 -3.82 17.29 2.00
N ALA A 59 -4.50 17.39 3.15
CA ALA A 59 -3.87 17.87 4.38
C ALA A 59 -2.88 16.86 4.99
N ALA A 60 -3.14 15.56 4.86
CA ALA A 60 -2.29 14.52 5.41
C ALA A 60 -0.91 14.50 4.73
N PRO A 61 0.19 14.37 5.51
CA PRO A 61 1.52 14.40 4.94
C PRO A 61 1.75 13.20 4.00
N PRO A 62 2.43 13.41 2.86
CA PRO A 62 2.76 12.33 1.94
C PRO A 62 3.70 11.30 2.60
N PHE A 63 3.87 10.18 1.92
CA PHE A 63 4.83 9.14 2.27
C PHE A 63 5.86 8.98 1.15
N ASP A 64 7.03 8.45 1.48
CA ASP A 64 8.17 8.31 0.56
C ASP A 64 8.14 7.01 -0.26
N GLY A 65 7.34 6.05 0.19
CA GLY A 65 7.01 4.85 -0.58
C GLY A 65 6.23 3.83 0.23
N VAL A 66 5.97 2.67 -0.39
CA VAL A 66 5.29 1.54 0.25
C VAL A 66 6.09 0.27 0.02
N ALA A 67 6.43 -0.45 1.10
CA ALA A 67 6.96 -1.81 1.01
C ALA A 67 5.80 -2.80 1.05
N GLU A 68 5.82 -3.77 0.14
CA GLU A 68 4.79 -4.81 0.06
C GLU A 68 5.41 -6.20 -0.03
N LEU A 69 4.96 -7.08 0.87
CA LEU A 69 5.47 -8.43 0.98
C LEU A 69 4.34 -9.45 1.01
N TRP A 70 4.55 -10.54 0.30
CA TRP A 70 3.71 -11.75 0.33
C TRP A 70 4.54 -12.88 0.92
N PHE A 71 3.89 -13.75 1.66
CA PHE A 71 4.52 -14.84 2.39
C PHE A 71 3.83 -16.16 2.07
N ASP A 72 4.62 -17.23 2.07
CA ASP A 72 4.15 -18.59 2.12
C ASP A 72 4.99 -19.34 3.16
N ALA A 73 4.36 -19.63 4.30
CA ALA A 73 5.03 -20.30 5.40
C ALA A 73 5.52 -21.70 5.01
N ALA A 74 4.86 -22.38 4.07
CA ALA A 74 5.28 -23.70 3.58
C ALA A 74 6.55 -23.63 2.71
N ARG A 75 6.91 -22.44 2.22
CA ARG A 75 8.14 -22.18 1.46
C ARG A 75 9.28 -21.66 2.34
N SER A 76 9.06 -21.42 3.63
CA SER A 76 10.13 -20.99 4.54
C SER A 76 11.11 -22.13 4.77
N THR A 77 12.40 -21.86 4.57
CA THR A 77 13.49 -22.82 4.81
C THR A 77 14.18 -22.61 6.16
N GLY A 78 13.94 -21.46 6.80
CA GLY A 78 14.59 -21.08 8.04
C GLY A 78 13.96 -21.75 9.27
N THR A 79 14.80 -22.15 10.21
CA THR A 79 14.38 -22.44 11.58
C THR A 79 13.79 -21.19 12.24
N ARG A 80 13.09 -21.36 13.37
CA ARG A 80 12.54 -20.23 14.13
C ARG A 80 13.62 -19.23 14.52
N ASP A 81 14.78 -19.69 14.97
CA ASP A 81 15.87 -18.82 15.41
C ASP A 81 16.48 -18.03 14.25
N GLU A 82 16.64 -18.66 13.08
CA GLU A 82 17.11 -17.99 11.86
C GLU A 82 16.10 -16.93 11.37
N GLN A 83 14.80 -17.22 11.45
CA GLN A 83 13.76 -16.24 11.12
C GLN A 83 13.80 -15.03 12.06
N VAL A 84 13.97 -15.27 13.37
CA VAL A 84 14.09 -14.20 14.37
C VAL A 84 15.34 -13.36 14.13
N ALA A 85 16.49 -14.00 13.85
CA ALA A 85 17.73 -13.32 13.55
C ALA A 85 17.62 -12.47 12.26
N ALA A 86 17.02 -13.02 11.20
CA ALA A 86 16.78 -12.29 9.96
C ALA A 86 15.86 -11.08 10.18
N ALA A 87 14.76 -11.25 10.90
CA ALA A 87 13.84 -10.15 11.21
C ALA A 87 14.50 -9.05 12.07
N ALA A 88 15.34 -9.42 13.04
CA ALA A 88 16.09 -8.46 13.87
C ALA A 88 17.14 -7.69 13.06
N MET A 89 17.86 -8.37 12.16
CA MET A 89 18.80 -7.74 11.24
C MET A 89 18.10 -6.72 10.32
N LEU A 90 16.96 -7.11 9.72
CA LEU A 90 16.19 -6.20 8.87
C LEU A 90 15.68 -4.98 9.66
N LEU A 91 15.16 -5.18 10.88
CA LEU A 91 14.72 -4.09 11.73
C LEU A 91 15.86 -3.11 12.07
N GLU A 92 17.06 -3.62 12.37
CA GLU A 92 18.21 -2.76 12.66
C GLU A 92 18.63 -1.95 11.43
N ASP A 93 18.55 -2.54 10.25
CA ASP A 93 18.81 -1.83 8.99
C ASP A 93 17.73 -0.77 8.70
N GLU A 94 16.45 -1.10 8.89
CA GLU A 94 15.32 -0.19 8.75
C GLU A 94 15.48 1.09 9.60
N ARG A 95 16.00 0.98 10.83
CA ARG A 95 16.27 2.13 11.72
C ARG A 95 17.25 3.15 11.15
N ARG A 96 18.04 2.78 10.14
CA ARG A 96 19.02 3.69 9.52
C ARG A 96 18.37 4.69 8.58
N PHE A 97 17.22 4.36 7.99
CA PHE A 97 16.63 5.16 6.92
C PHE A 97 15.12 5.42 7.06
N ILE A 98 14.39 4.62 7.86
CA ILE A 98 12.95 4.79 8.09
C ILE A 98 12.70 5.49 9.43
N ASP A 99 11.81 6.48 9.44
CA ASP A 99 11.17 6.94 10.67
C ASP A 99 10.06 5.95 11.04
N LEU A 100 10.42 4.96 11.85
CA LEU A 100 9.51 3.87 12.26
C LEU A 100 8.26 4.41 12.98
N SER A 101 8.39 5.50 13.75
CA SER A 101 7.28 6.09 14.51
C SER A 101 6.28 6.85 13.64
N ALA A 102 6.65 7.16 12.40
CA ALA A 102 5.80 7.79 11.40
C ALA A 102 5.37 6.84 10.26
N SER A 103 5.77 5.57 10.35
CA SER A 103 5.60 4.59 9.27
C SER A 103 4.72 3.41 9.72
N PRO A 104 3.40 3.42 9.43
CA PRO A 104 2.53 2.31 9.81
C PRO A 104 2.80 1.04 8.98
N ILE A 105 2.73 -0.11 9.64
CA ILE A 105 2.97 -1.45 9.08
C ILE A 105 1.89 -2.43 9.55
N TRP A 106 1.29 -3.19 8.64
CA TRP A 106 0.24 -4.17 8.97
C TRP A 106 0.10 -5.25 7.90
N LEU A 107 -0.63 -6.33 8.21
CA LEU A 107 -1.11 -7.29 7.22
C LEU A 107 -2.49 -6.84 6.72
N ALA A 108 -2.66 -6.73 5.41
CA ALA A 108 -3.91 -6.38 4.77
C ALA A 108 -4.47 -7.56 3.96
N THR A 109 -5.79 -7.56 3.80
CA THR A 109 -6.51 -8.49 2.95
C THR A 109 -6.69 -7.88 1.56
N GLU A 110 -6.34 -8.62 0.52
CA GLU A 110 -6.40 -8.13 -0.86
C GLU A 110 -7.76 -8.39 -1.52
N HIS A 111 -8.31 -7.36 -2.17
CA HIS A 111 -9.50 -7.41 -3.02
C HIS A 111 -9.18 -6.78 -4.38
N VAL A 112 -9.14 -7.61 -5.43
CA VAL A 112 -8.87 -7.15 -6.80
C VAL A 112 -10.18 -6.71 -7.46
N MET A 113 -10.32 -5.42 -7.74
CA MET A 113 -11.50 -4.85 -8.40
C MET A 113 -11.37 -4.85 -9.92
N ALA A 114 -10.14 -4.67 -10.43
CA ALA A 114 -9.78 -4.84 -11.82
C ALA A 114 -8.36 -5.40 -11.91
N ASP A 115 -8.17 -6.43 -12.75
CA ASP A 115 -6.92 -7.20 -12.86
C ASP A 115 -6.16 -6.94 -14.16
N GLY A 116 -5.96 -5.65 -14.49
CA GLY A 116 -5.12 -5.26 -15.62
C GLY A 116 -3.61 -5.24 -15.28
N PRO A 117 -2.80 -4.77 -16.24
CA PRO A 117 -1.36 -4.63 -16.07
C PRO A 117 -0.98 -3.83 -14.81
N ALA A 118 0.14 -4.21 -14.19
CA ALA A 118 0.74 -3.53 -13.04
C ALA A 118 2.04 -2.79 -13.43
N ASP A 119 2.11 -2.34 -14.68
CA ASP A 119 3.22 -1.59 -15.25
C ASP A 119 3.03 -0.07 -15.11
N GLY A 120 4.12 0.68 -15.14
CA GLY A 120 4.09 2.14 -15.03
C GLY A 120 3.89 2.67 -13.61
N LEU A 121 3.28 3.85 -13.51
CA LEU A 121 3.07 4.54 -12.24
C LEU A 121 1.79 4.04 -11.57
N ARG A 122 1.93 3.65 -10.31
CA ARG A 122 0.81 3.28 -9.44
C ARG A 122 0.40 4.47 -8.57
N SER A 123 -0.87 4.87 -8.62
CA SER A 123 -1.44 5.75 -7.60
C SER A 123 -1.77 4.93 -6.35
N THR A 124 -1.24 5.34 -5.21
CA THR A 124 -1.51 4.70 -3.91
C THR A 124 -2.16 5.73 -2.99
N THR A 125 -3.37 5.44 -2.49
CA THR A 125 -4.01 6.24 -1.43
C THR A 125 -3.98 5.44 -0.14
N ALA A 126 -3.41 6.01 0.92
CA ALA A 126 -3.51 5.43 2.27
C ALA A 126 -4.79 5.95 2.91
N VAL A 127 -5.80 5.10 3.02
CA VAL A 127 -7.18 5.51 3.24
C VAL A 127 -7.49 5.63 4.73
N ARG A 128 -8.11 6.74 5.12
CA ARG A 128 -8.83 6.91 6.37
C ARG A 128 -10.32 7.01 6.04
N ARG A 129 -11.13 6.20 6.72
CA ARG A 129 -12.58 6.20 6.58
C ARG A 129 -13.18 7.46 7.18
N ARG A 130 -14.35 7.87 6.71
CA ARG A 130 -15.07 9.02 7.24
C ARG A 130 -15.42 8.81 8.72
N ALA A 131 -15.30 9.86 9.52
CA ALA A 131 -15.70 9.82 10.92
C ALA A 131 -17.18 9.40 11.05
N GLY A 132 -17.46 8.51 12.01
CA GLY A 132 -18.79 7.94 12.23
C GLY A 132 -19.06 6.61 11.51
N LEU A 133 -18.23 6.22 10.53
CA LEU A 133 -18.31 4.88 9.94
C LEU A 133 -17.53 3.86 10.77
N SER A 134 -18.16 2.70 11.00
CA SER A 134 -17.43 1.54 11.48
C SER A 134 -16.46 1.04 10.39
N ARG A 135 -15.39 0.35 10.79
CA ARG A 135 -14.44 -0.25 9.84
C ARG A 135 -15.15 -1.25 8.92
N GLU A 136 -16.07 -2.04 9.49
CA GLU A 136 -16.83 -3.05 8.77
C GLU A 136 -17.75 -2.42 7.72
N ASP A 137 -18.53 -1.41 8.09
CA ASP A 137 -19.43 -0.72 7.14
C ASP A 137 -18.64 -0.03 6.03
N PHE A 138 -17.53 0.62 6.38
CA PHE A 138 -16.61 1.22 5.41
C PHE A 138 -16.09 0.18 4.43
N GLN A 139 -15.52 -0.94 4.92
CA GLN A 139 -14.92 -1.97 4.08
C GLN A 139 -15.95 -2.65 3.19
N ARG A 140 -17.14 -2.96 3.73
CA ARG A 140 -18.25 -3.53 2.97
C ARG A 140 -18.67 -2.59 1.83
N HIS A 141 -18.93 -1.32 2.12
CA HIS A 141 -19.27 -0.34 1.08
C HIS A 141 -18.13 -0.14 0.08
N TRP A 142 -16.88 -0.13 0.57
CA TRP A 142 -15.72 0.09 -0.27
C TRP A 142 -15.57 -1.00 -1.33
N VAL A 143 -15.73 -2.27 -0.96
CA VAL A 143 -15.61 -3.39 -1.90
C VAL A 143 -16.89 -3.66 -2.71
N GLU A 144 -18.07 -3.50 -2.12
CA GLU A 144 -19.34 -3.84 -2.77
C GLU A 144 -19.93 -2.72 -3.64
N VAL A 145 -19.58 -1.45 -3.37
CA VAL A 145 -20.16 -0.28 -4.06
C VAL A 145 -19.08 0.56 -4.73
N HIS A 146 -18.14 1.10 -3.94
CA HIS A 146 -17.14 2.04 -4.46
C HIS A 146 -16.20 1.38 -5.48
N GLY A 147 -15.74 0.17 -5.19
CA GLY A 147 -14.90 -0.65 -6.06
C GLY A 147 -15.52 -0.84 -7.45
N PRO A 148 -16.73 -1.43 -7.53
CA PRO A 148 -17.47 -1.56 -8.79
C PRO A 148 -17.74 -0.23 -9.49
N LEU A 149 -18.10 0.82 -8.75
CA LEU A 149 -18.34 2.15 -9.31
C LEU A 149 -17.09 2.71 -10.01
N ALA A 150 -15.91 2.55 -9.41
CA ALA A 150 -14.65 3.04 -9.95
C ALA A 150 -14.25 2.32 -11.25
N VAL A 151 -14.45 1.00 -11.34
CA VAL A 151 -14.02 0.20 -12.49
C VAL A 151 -15.06 0.08 -13.60
N ALA A 152 -16.31 0.51 -13.36
CA ALA A 152 -17.42 0.36 -14.32
C ALA A 152 -17.24 1.17 -15.61
N ARG A 153 -16.44 2.25 -15.58
CA ARG A 153 -16.28 3.20 -16.69
C ARG A 153 -14.81 3.42 -17.06
N PRO A 154 -14.14 2.41 -17.64
CA PRO A 154 -12.75 2.57 -18.10
C PRO A 154 -12.63 3.63 -19.20
N ASP A 155 -13.69 3.88 -19.97
CA ASP A 155 -13.81 4.98 -20.95
C ASP A 155 -13.90 6.38 -20.32
N VAL A 156 -14.06 6.47 -19.00
CA VAL A 156 -14.05 7.74 -18.25
C VAL A 156 -12.83 7.82 -17.35
N PHE A 157 -12.53 6.76 -16.59
CA PHE A 157 -11.50 6.78 -15.57
C PHE A 157 -10.15 6.27 -16.06
N GLY A 158 -10.12 5.49 -17.15
CA GLY A 158 -8.91 4.83 -17.64
C GLY A 158 -8.36 3.77 -16.69
N ILE A 159 -9.10 3.37 -15.65
CA ILE A 159 -8.61 2.41 -14.64
C ILE A 159 -8.41 1.04 -15.31
N THR A 160 -7.16 0.60 -15.38
CA THR A 160 -6.78 -0.70 -15.93
C THR A 160 -6.63 -1.73 -14.81
N ARG A 161 -6.11 -1.31 -13.66
CA ARG A 161 -5.96 -2.16 -12.47
C ARG A 161 -6.37 -1.39 -11.23
N TYR A 162 -7.13 -2.05 -10.36
CA TYR A 162 -7.51 -1.51 -9.06
C TYR A 162 -7.51 -2.63 -8.01
N VAL A 163 -6.72 -2.45 -6.97
CA VAL A 163 -6.68 -3.32 -5.78
C VAL A 163 -7.03 -2.51 -4.53
N GLN A 164 -7.93 -3.06 -3.71
CA GLN A 164 -8.18 -2.59 -2.35
C GLN A 164 -7.45 -3.50 -1.37
N LEU A 165 -6.75 -2.88 -0.43
CA LEU A 165 -6.13 -3.56 0.70
C LEU A 165 -6.90 -3.21 1.96
N HIS A 166 -7.60 -4.16 2.53
CA HIS A 166 -8.42 -3.95 3.72
C HIS A 166 -7.62 -4.27 4.98
N THR A 167 -7.52 -3.30 5.87
CA THR A 167 -6.88 -3.48 7.19
C THR A 167 -7.79 -4.32 8.10
N PRO A 168 -7.34 -5.46 8.63
CA PRO A 168 -8.14 -6.29 9.52
C PRO A 168 -8.34 -5.61 10.89
N PRO A 169 -9.35 -6.04 11.68
CA PRO A 169 -9.68 -5.41 12.95
C PRO A 169 -8.58 -5.54 14.03
N ASP A 170 -7.69 -6.52 13.90
CA ASP A 170 -6.60 -6.81 14.84
C ASP A 170 -5.24 -6.19 14.45
N ALA A 171 -5.21 -5.38 13.38
CA ALA A 171 -3.99 -4.78 12.83
C ALA A 171 -3.19 -3.95 13.85
N ASP A 172 -3.86 -3.33 14.84
CA ASP A 172 -3.22 -2.52 15.88
C ASP A 172 -2.34 -3.36 16.83
N THR A 173 -2.54 -4.68 16.86
CA THR A 173 -1.77 -5.63 17.68
C THR A 173 -0.71 -6.39 16.87
N PHE A 174 -0.53 -6.02 15.60
CA PHE A 174 0.42 -6.69 14.71
C PHE A 174 1.85 -6.61 15.30
N PRO A 175 2.52 -7.74 15.62
CA PRO A 175 3.78 -7.71 16.36
C PRO A 175 4.88 -6.86 15.71
N PRO A 176 5.06 -6.87 14.37
CA PRO A 176 5.99 -5.95 13.71
C PRO A 176 5.71 -4.47 13.93
N ALA A 177 4.44 -4.07 14.11
CA ALA A 177 4.06 -2.69 14.44
C ALA A 177 4.47 -2.33 15.87
N VAL A 178 4.16 -3.21 16.83
CA VAL A 178 4.49 -3.03 18.26
C VAL A 178 6.00 -2.87 18.46
N VAL A 179 6.80 -3.76 17.87
CA VAL A 179 8.27 -3.74 18.00
C VAL A 179 8.90 -2.48 17.38
N ARG A 180 8.25 -1.93 16.34
CA ARG A 180 8.70 -0.70 15.66
C ARG A 180 8.25 0.58 16.36
N GLY A 181 7.28 0.50 17.28
CA GLY A 181 6.57 1.69 17.77
C GLY A 181 5.84 2.41 16.65
N ALA A 182 5.34 1.65 15.67
CA ALA A 182 4.66 2.18 14.50
C ALA A 182 3.32 2.84 14.89
N PRO A 183 2.88 3.87 14.15
CA PRO A 183 1.59 4.50 14.37
C PRO A 183 0.44 3.56 13.96
N GLU A 184 -0.78 3.95 14.32
CA GLU A 184 -2.00 3.22 13.93
C GLU A 184 -2.03 3.00 12.41
N PRO A 185 -2.35 1.78 11.93
CA PRO A 185 -2.54 1.51 10.52
C PRO A 185 -3.65 2.38 9.92
N TYR A 186 -3.55 2.59 8.61
CA TYR A 186 -4.66 3.16 7.83
C TYR A 186 -5.83 2.17 7.75
N ASP A 187 -6.99 2.62 7.29
CA ASP A 187 -8.14 1.73 7.05
C ASP A 187 -7.95 0.78 5.87
N GLY A 188 -7.03 1.14 4.99
CA GLY A 188 -6.56 0.33 3.89
C GLY A 188 -5.70 1.11 2.91
N LEU A 189 -5.29 0.47 1.83
CA LEU A 189 -4.70 1.14 0.67
C LEU A 189 -5.58 0.96 -0.57
N ALA A 190 -5.71 2.02 -1.37
CA ALA A 190 -6.22 1.94 -2.74
C ALA A 190 -5.04 1.99 -3.71
N GLU A 191 -4.88 0.98 -4.54
CA GLU A 191 -3.82 0.88 -5.55
C GLU A 191 -4.43 0.92 -6.94
N VAL A 192 -4.16 1.97 -7.69
CA VAL A 192 -4.82 2.23 -8.97
C VAL A 192 -3.77 2.48 -10.05
N TYR A 193 -3.95 1.79 -11.18
CA TYR A 193 -3.24 2.03 -12.42
C TYR A 193 -4.23 2.55 -13.45
N VAL A 194 -3.80 3.53 -14.22
CA VAL A 194 -4.62 4.16 -15.25
C VAL A 194 -3.88 4.17 -16.58
N THR A 195 -4.65 4.10 -17.66
CA THR A 195 -4.20 4.42 -19.01
C THR A 195 -4.79 5.76 -19.43
N GLU A 196 -4.19 6.36 -20.46
CA GLU A 196 -4.80 7.47 -21.16
C GLU A 196 -6.13 7.02 -21.78
N VAL A 197 -7.13 7.90 -21.70
CA VAL A 197 -8.45 7.71 -22.27
C VAL A 197 -8.56 8.57 -23.51
N GLU A 198 -8.88 7.96 -24.65
CA GLU A 198 -9.12 8.69 -25.89
C GLU A 198 -10.54 9.26 -25.94
N GLY A 199 -10.65 10.55 -26.30
CA GLY A 199 -11.94 11.24 -26.38
C GLY A 199 -12.54 11.56 -25.01
N VAL A 200 -13.77 12.09 -25.02
CA VAL A 200 -14.52 12.43 -23.80
C VAL A 200 -15.92 11.85 -23.94
N ALA A 201 -16.26 10.88 -23.09
CA ALA A 201 -17.62 10.35 -23.02
C ALA A 201 -18.61 11.50 -22.68
N PRO A 202 -19.78 11.59 -23.35
CA PRO A 202 -20.72 12.69 -23.14
C PRO A 202 -21.18 12.87 -21.68
N ASP A 203 -21.22 11.79 -20.91
CA ASP A 203 -21.63 11.71 -19.52
C ASP A 203 -20.46 11.69 -18.51
N ALA A 204 -19.22 11.88 -18.98
CA ALA A 204 -18.01 11.76 -18.15
C ALA A 204 -18.06 12.63 -16.89
N ALA A 205 -18.65 13.83 -16.97
CA ALA A 205 -18.75 14.74 -15.83
C ALA A 205 -19.69 14.18 -14.72
N GLU A 206 -20.83 13.63 -15.11
CA GLU A 206 -21.80 13.02 -14.18
C GLU A 206 -21.21 11.78 -13.52
N VAL A 207 -20.58 10.91 -14.32
CA VAL A 207 -19.90 9.70 -13.84
C VAL A 207 -18.79 10.02 -12.84
N ARG A 208 -17.97 11.03 -13.12
CA ARG A 208 -16.93 11.50 -12.19
C ARG A 208 -17.55 12.08 -10.91
N ALA A 209 -18.62 12.87 -11.04
CA ALA A 209 -19.30 13.44 -9.88
C ALA A 209 -19.88 12.36 -8.96
N ALA A 210 -20.45 11.28 -9.52
CA ALA A 210 -20.96 10.16 -8.74
C ALA A 210 -19.85 9.45 -7.94
N LEU A 211 -18.70 9.15 -8.58
CA LEU A 211 -17.57 8.54 -7.87
C LEU A 211 -16.98 9.47 -6.80
N VAL A 212 -16.92 10.79 -7.07
CA VAL A 212 -16.46 11.77 -6.07
C VAL A 212 -17.42 11.84 -4.88
N ALA A 213 -18.73 11.93 -5.13
CA ALA A 213 -19.73 11.95 -4.07
C ALA A 213 -19.68 10.68 -3.21
N ASP A 214 -19.55 9.52 -3.84
CA ASP A 214 -19.37 8.25 -3.13
C ASP A 214 -18.07 8.25 -2.30
N THR A 215 -16.94 8.65 -2.91
CA THR A 215 -15.65 8.79 -2.20
C THR A 215 -15.78 9.65 -0.96
N GLU A 216 -16.43 10.81 -1.06
CA GLU A 216 -16.58 11.78 0.04
C GLU A 216 -17.53 11.31 1.13
N SER A 217 -18.44 10.38 0.81
CA SER A 217 -19.33 9.76 1.80
C SER A 217 -18.61 8.74 2.69
N ILE A 218 -17.57 8.06 2.18
CA ILE A 218 -16.89 6.97 2.89
C ILE A 218 -15.43 7.22 3.27
N ILE A 219 -14.73 8.14 2.60
CA ILE A 219 -13.31 8.42 2.78
C ILE A 219 -13.09 9.86 3.25
N ASP A 220 -12.31 10.01 4.32
CA ASP A 220 -11.78 11.29 4.73
C ASP A 220 -10.58 11.65 3.84
N ARG A 221 -10.83 12.48 2.81
CA ARG A 221 -9.81 12.82 1.81
C ARG A 221 -8.62 13.55 2.41
N ASP A 222 -8.86 14.42 3.38
CA ASP A 222 -7.83 15.22 4.04
C ASP A 222 -6.94 14.37 4.94
N ALA A 223 -7.50 13.33 5.57
CA ALA A 223 -6.74 12.37 6.37
C ALA A 223 -6.09 11.23 5.55
N SER A 224 -6.34 11.16 4.23
CA SER A 224 -5.91 10.06 3.37
C SER A 224 -4.82 10.49 2.37
N PRO A 225 -3.52 10.43 2.67
CA PRO A 225 -2.51 10.89 1.73
C PRO A 225 -2.50 10.02 0.45
N ARG A 226 -2.17 10.65 -0.68
CA ARG A 226 -2.08 9.99 -1.99
C ARG A 226 -0.76 10.32 -2.66
N CYS A 227 -0.08 9.30 -3.15
CA CYS A 227 1.18 9.41 -3.86
C CYS A 227 1.13 8.56 -5.14
N ALA A 228 1.75 9.04 -6.22
CA ALA A 228 2.07 8.19 -7.35
C ALA A 228 3.49 7.64 -7.16
N GLY A 229 3.69 6.36 -7.44
CA GLY A 229 4.97 5.72 -7.26
C GLY A 229 5.33 4.73 -8.36
N ARG A 230 6.64 4.48 -8.49
CA ARG A 230 7.20 3.49 -9.39
C ARG A 230 7.39 2.18 -8.65
N VAL A 231 6.95 1.07 -9.26
CA VAL A 231 7.08 -0.27 -8.68
C VAL A 231 8.44 -0.89 -9.04
N HIS A 232 9.14 -1.37 -8.03
CA HIS A 232 10.37 -2.14 -8.14
C HIS A 232 10.13 -3.52 -7.54
N VAL A 233 10.00 -4.54 -8.38
CA VAL A 233 9.84 -5.93 -7.94
C VAL A 233 11.23 -6.50 -7.64
N ILE A 234 11.45 -6.91 -6.39
CA ILE A 234 12.74 -7.36 -5.87
C ILE A 234 12.78 -8.89 -5.76
N VAL A 235 11.70 -9.48 -5.25
CA VAL A 235 11.50 -10.94 -5.18
C VAL A 235 10.17 -11.27 -5.85
N ASN A 236 10.14 -12.30 -6.70
CA ASN A 236 8.93 -12.79 -7.36
C ASN A 236 9.08 -14.26 -7.75
N ARG A 237 8.49 -15.18 -6.96
CA ARG A 237 8.70 -16.63 -7.07
C ARG A 237 7.49 -17.44 -6.65
#